data_AF-A0A8J3IF68-F1
#
_entry.id   AF-A0A8J3IF68-F1
#
_cell.length_a   1.000
_cell.length_b   1.000
_cell.length_c   1.000
_cell.angle_alpha   90.00
_cell.angle_beta   90.00
_cell.angle_gamma   90.00
#
_symmetry.space_group_name_H-M   'P 1'
#
loop_
_entity.id
_entity.type
_entity.pdbx_description
1 polymer ?
#
loop_
_entity_poly.entity_id
_entity_poly.type
_entity_poly.pdbx_seq_one_letter_code
_entity_poly.pdbx_strand_id
1 'polypeptide(L)'
;MQEEFASPLEDTTPSNIPSDFYIELFETRSTVAENLYYWTLCNQILRNALAQLDPQHKGMSLWIARCMPPTNPTGKVRSLYESEGMGTAPWKENLEHDGMFLGAESLAGHVVTIFHYKVVNNLEEEVTLVPVAPSPHEKSCAIFPILYSGRIAGVLSAASTQLNYFSAPNRLALLQKYADLIALIFSPAEFYAPEQIALHVMPIQEQQKPFFTRFNDLTRKSIMTAAEHNQHTNNAEAENQVRAQLEEDLLQYAIQNALNGDTSHHKSA
;
A
#
# COMPACT_ATOMS: atom_id res chain seq x y z
N MET A 1 31.56 29.25 -14.63
CA MET A 1 30.85 28.55 -13.55
C MET A 1 30.31 27.29 -14.20
N GLN A 2 31.04 26.18 -14.07
CA GLN A 2 30.69 24.93 -14.72
C GLN A 2 29.51 24.32 -13.96
N GLU A 3 28.44 24.01 -14.67
CA GLU A 3 27.36 23.15 -14.18
C GLU A 3 27.98 21.79 -13.85
N GLU A 4 28.00 21.48 -12.57
CA GLU A 4 28.42 20.20 -12.02
C GLU A 4 27.33 19.19 -12.37
N PHE A 5 27.42 18.60 -13.56
CA PHE A 5 26.63 17.42 -13.91
C PHE A 5 26.97 16.34 -12.88
N ALA A 6 26.05 16.12 -11.94
CA ALA A 6 26.13 14.97 -11.05
C ALA A 6 26.32 13.72 -11.92
N SER A 7 27.47 13.08 -11.79
CA SER A 7 27.71 11.75 -12.36
C SER A 7 26.52 10.87 -12.00
N PRO A 8 25.97 10.07 -12.94
CA PRO A 8 24.98 9.06 -12.57
C PRO A 8 25.60 8.28 -11.42
N LEU A 9 24.92 8.25 -10.26
CA LEU A 9 25.29 7.34 -9.19
C LEU A 9 25.47 5.97 -9.84
N GLU A 10 26.64 5.36 -9.74
CA GLU A 10 26.83 3.99 -10.21
C GLU A 10 25.75 3.14 -9.54
N ASP A 11 24.82 2.64 -10.35
CA ASP A 11 23.69 1.87 -9.86
C ASP A 11 24.19 0.48 -9.49
N THR A 12 24.62 0.36 -8.23
CA THR A 12 25.08 -0.90 -7.61
C THR A 12 23.92 -1.80 -7.19
N THR A 13 22.66 -1.38 -7.42
CA THR A 13 21.50 -2.21 -7.12
C THR A 13 21.56 -3.48 -7.99
N PRO A 14 21.42 -4.68 -7.38
CA PRO A 14 21.36 -5.92 -8.13
C PRO A 14 20.26 -5.88 -9.19
N SER A 15 20.55 -6.41 -10.38
CA SER A 15 19.58 -6.44 -11.47
C SER A 15 18.47 -7.49 -11.26
N ASN A 16 18.65 -8.45 -10.35
CA ASN A 16 17.78 -9.61 -10.14
C ASN A 16 17.64 -9.95 -8.66
N ILE A 17 16.49 -10.54 -8.32
CA ILE A 17 16.29 -11.25 -7.05
C ILE A 17 17.15 -12.53 -7.10
N PRO A 18 17.94 -12.84 -6.05
CA PRO A 18 18.76 -14.04 -5.98
C PRO A 18 17.93 -15.32 -6.14
N SER A 19 18.44 -16.29 -6.89
CA SER A 19 17.74 -17.57 -7.12
C SER A 19 17.46 -18.32 -5.81
N ASP A 20 18.39 -18.29 -4.86
CA ASP A 20 18.25 -18.96 -3.56
C ASP A 20 17.06 -18.42 -2.77
N PHE A 21 16.73 -17.12 -2.93
CA PHE A 21 15.56 -16.54 -2.30
C PHE A 21 14.24 -17.15 -2.80
N TYR A 22 14.14 -17.47 -4.10
CA TYR A 22 12.95 -18.17 -4.62
C TYR A 22 12.80 -19.57 -4.04
N ILE A 23 13.93 -20.28 -3.84
CA ILE A 23 13.93 -21.62 -3.23
C ILE A 23 13.38 -21.52 -1.81
N GLU A 24 13.95 -20.63 -0.99
CA GLU A 24 13.50 -20.39 0.38
C GLU A 24 12.01 -20.01 0.44
N LEU A 25 11.57 -19.10 -0.43
CA LEU A 25 10.18 -18.65 -0.47
C LEU A 25 9.22 -19.80 -0.81
N PHE A 26 9.59 -20.68 -1.75
CA PHE A 26 8.76 -21.83 -2.12
C PHE A 26 8.74 -22.91 -1.03
N GLU A 27 9.85 -23.13 -0.34
CA GLU A 27 9.91 -24.01 0.83
C GLU A 27 9.00 -23.48 1.96
N THR A 28 9.10 -22.19 2.28
CA THR A 28 8.22 -21.55 3.27
C THR A 28 6.75 -21.67 2.84
N ARG A 29 6.42 -21.39 1.58
CA ARG A 29 5.07 -21.56 1.02
C ARG A 29 4.51 -22.96 1.21
N SER A 30 5.35 -23.99 1.11
CA SER A 30 4.92 -25.40 1.21
C SER A 30 4.76 -25.91 2.64
N THR A 31 5.30 -25.21 3.63
CA THR A 31 5.43 -25.69 5.02
C THR A 31 4.66 -24.85 6.04
N VAL A 32 4.43 -23.56 5.76
CA VAL A 32 3.72 -22.64 6.67
C VAL A 32 2.24 -22.98 6.77
N ALA A 33 1.67 -22.81 7.96
CA ALA A 33 0.23 -22.98 8.17
C ALA A 33 -0.57 -21.93 7.36
N GLU A 34 -1.74 -22.33 6.85
CA GLU A 34 -2.58 -21.51 5.97
C GLU A 34 -2.93 -20.13 6.57
N ASN A 35 -3.17 -20.07 7.87
CA ASN A 35 -3.51 -18.84 8.58
C ASN A 35 -2.33 -17.86 8.77
N LEU A 36 -1.09 -18.31 8.58
CA LEU A 36 0.13 -17.48 8.66
C LEU A 36 0.76 -17.24 7.29
N TYR A 37 0.34 -18.02 6.30
CA TYR A 37 0.88 -18.05 4.94
C TYR A 37 1.10 -16.67 4.33
N TYR A 38 0.03 -15.87 4.26
CA TYR A 38 0.08 -14.56 3.61
C TYR A 38 1.09 -13.63 4.29
N TRP A 39 0.96 -13.49 5.61
CA TRP A 39 1.80 -12.59 6.39
C TRP A 39 3.29 -12.98 6.34
N THR A 40 3.59 -14.28 6.49
CA THR A 40 4.97 -14.78 6.47
C THR A 40 5.65 -14.52 5.14
N LEU A 41 4.99 -14.82 4.01
CA LEU A 41 5.59 -14.63 2.69
C LEU A 41 5.75 -13.15 2.34
N CYS A 42 4.75 -12.31 2.64
CA CYS A 42 4.87 -10.87 2.43
C CYS A 42 6.05 -10.29 3.21
N ASN A 43 6.20 -10.66 4.49
CA ASN A 43 7.32 -10.21 5.31
C ASN A 43 8.69 -10.69 4.78
N GLN A 44 8.78 -11.93 4.32
CA GLN A 44 10.00 -12.46 3.72
C GLN A 44 10.38 -11.71 2.43
N ILE A 45 9.41 -11.42 1.56
CA ILE A 45 9.61 -10.64 0.34
C ILE A 45 10.04 -9.21 0.64
N LEU A 46 9.29 -8.50 1.48
CA LEU A 46 9.57 -7.10 1.80
C LEU A 46 10.95 -6.94 2.46
N ARG A 47 11.35 -7.89 3.31
CA ARG A 47 12.70 -7.91 3.92
C ARG A 47 13.79 -8.07 2.87
N ASN A 48 13.62 -9.00 1.94
CA ASN A 48 14.59 -9.23 0.86
C ASN A 48 14.68 -8.01 -0.08
N ALA A 49 13.52 -7.42 -0.39
CA ALA A 49 13.42 -6.21 -1.20
C ALA A 49 14.16 -5.03 -0.55
N LEU A 50 13.90 -4.75 0.73
CA LEU A 50 14.61 -3.69 1.45
C LEU A 50 16.12 -3.92 1.50
N ALA A 51 16.57 -5.16 1.71
CA ALA A 51 18.00 -5.48 1.76
C ALA A 51 18.73 -5.19 0.44
N GLN A 52 18.06 -5.33 -0.71
CA GLN A 52 18.66 -5.05 -2.03
C GLN A 52 18.46 -3.61 -2.48
N LEU A 53 17.31 -3.02 -2.13
CA LEU A 53 16.98 -1.66 -2.51
C LEU A 53 17.77 -0.69 -1.63
N ASP A 54 17.68 -0.77 -0.30
CA ASP A 54 18.35 0.14 0.64
C ASP A 54 19.45 -0.54 1.49
N PRO A 55 20.52 -1.10 0.88
CA PRO A 55 21.55 -1.86 1.61
C PRO A 55 22.35 -1.03 2.62
N GLN A 56 22.36 0.30 2.49
CA GLN A 56 23.02 1.20 3.46
C GLN A 56 22.05 1.83 4.46
N HIS A 57 20.78 1.41 4.48
CA HIS A 57 19.77 1.85 5.44
C HIS A 57 19.64 3.38 5.47
N LYS A 58 19.61 4.02 4.29
CA LYS A 58 19.54 5.48 4.14
C LYS A 58 18.12 6.02 4.27
N GLY A 59 17.14 5.14 4.48
CA GLY A 59 15.76 5.50 4.71
C GLY A 59 14.92 5.16 3.49
N MET A 60 14.21 4.06 3.63
CA MET A 60 13.24 3.54 2.70
C MET A 60 12.07 2.92 3.46
N SER A 61 10.86 3.06 2.93
CA SER A 61 9.72 2.27 3.34
C SER A 61 9.12 1.54 2.14
N LEU A 62 8.68 0.31 2.37
CA LEU A 62 7.92 -0.49 1.42
C LEU A 62 6.55 -0.78 2.02
N TRP A 63 5.53 -0.73 1.18
CA TRP A 63 4.14 -1.03 1.53
C TRP A 63 3.48 -1.89 0.47
N ILE A 64 2.72 -2.89 0.92
CA ILE A 64 1.73 -3.59 0.10
C ILE A 64 0.37 -2.98 0.44
N ALA A 65 -0.20 -2.26 -0.52
CA ALA A 65 -1.56 -1.74 -0.40
C ALA A 65 -2.52 -2.56 -1.27
N ARG A 66 -3.54 -3.14 -0.67
CA ARG A 66 -4.48 -4.07 -1.31
C ARG A 66 -5.77 -3.38 -1.66
N CYS A 67 -6.36 -3.73 -2.80
CA CYS A 67 -7.73 -3.36 -3.12
C CYS A 67 -8.67 -3.91 -2.04
N MET A 68 -9.51 -3.05 -1.46
CA MET A 68 -10.52 -3.48 -0.51
C MET A 68 -11.59 -4.31 -1.22
N PRO A 69 -11.97 -5.48 -0.67
CA PRO A 69 -13.03 -6.30 -1.25
C PRO A 69 -14.34 -5.50 -1.38
N PRO A 70 -15.03 -5.57 -2.53
CA PRO A 70 -16.32 -4.92 -2.69
C PRO A 70 -17.35 -5.47 -1.69
N THR A 71 -17.82 -4.61 -0.79
CA THR A 71 -18.87 -4.94 0.19
C THR A 71 -20.24 -4.38 -0.17
N ASN A 72 -20.28 -3.49 -1.16
CA ASN A 72 -21.49 -2.81 -1.61
C ASN A 72 -22.22 -3.60 -2.72
N PRO A 73 -23.50 -3.29 -2.97
CA PRO A 73 -24.26 -3.91 -4.06
C PRO A 73 -23.72 -3.58 -5.46
N THR A 74 -22.92 -2.53 -5.63
CA THR A 74 -22.36 -2.14 -6.94
C THR A 74 -21.18 -3.02 -7.35
N GLY A 75 -20.63 -3.81 -6.43
CA GLY A 75 -19.52 -4.73 -6.68
C GLY A 75 -18.22 -4.03 -7.07
N LYS A 76 -18.03 -2.78 -6.62
CA LYS A 76 -16.84 -1.96 -6.93
C LYS A 76 -15.86 -1.90 -5.77
N VAL A 77 -14.57 -1.92 -6.12
CA VAL A 77 -13.47 -1.56 -5.21
C VAL A 77 -13.49 -0.03 -5.06
N ARG A 78 -13.60 0.45 -3.81
CA ARG A 78 -13.72 1.88 -3.50
C ARG A 78 -12.49 2.47 -2.83
N SER A 79 -11.61 1.63 -2.29
CA SER A 79 -10.38 2.06 -1.65
C SER A 79 -9.32 0.96 -1.74
N LEU A 80 -8.10 1.32 -1.38
CA LEU A 80 -7.05 0.38 -1.01
C LEU A 80 -6.78 0.49 0.49
N TYR A 81 -6.16 -0.54 1.06
CA TYR A 81 -5.66 -0.54 2.42
C TYR A 81 -4.20 -0.99 2.46
N GLU A 82 -3.35 -0.19 3.11
CA GLU A 82 -1.95 -0.52 3.40
C GLU A 82 -1.91 -1.65 4.44
N SER A 83 -1.67 -2.89 3.98
CA SER A 83 -1.78 -4.08 4.85
C SER A 83 -0.47 -4.53 5.45
N GLU A 84 0.61 -4.53 4.65
CA GLU A 84 1.92 -5.02 5.08
C GLU A 84 2.96 -3.96 4.76
N GLY A 85 3.80 -3.61 5.73
CA GLY A 85 4.76 -2.54 5.55
C GLY A 85 6.04 -2.74 6.35
N MET A 86 7.16 -2.35 5.76
CA MET A 86 8.47 -2.45 6.38
C MET A 86 9.34 -1.24 6.01
N GLY A 87 10.22 -0.81 6.91
CA GLY A 87 11.10 0.32 6.62
C GLY A 87 12.45 0.28 7.30
N THR A 88 13.31 1.19 6.85
CA THR A 88 14.56 1.58 7.52
C THR A 88 14.40 2.99 8.06
N ALA A 89 15.23 3.35 9.06
CA ALA A 89 15.17 4.66 9.69
C ALA A 89 15.19 5.80 8.64
N PRO A 90 14.29 6.80 8.73
CA PRO A 90 13.51 7.19 9.91
C PRO A 90 12.18 6.45 10.11
N TRP A 91 11.76 5.61 9.15
CA TRP A 91 10.57 4.77 9.33
C TRP A 91 10.84 3.64 10.33
N LYS A 92 9.77 3.14 10.96
CA LYS A 92 9.86 1.96 11.84
C LYS A 92 10.18 0.72 11.00
N GLU A 93 10.79 -0.28 11.64
CA GLU A 93 11.07 -1.56 10.98
C GLU A 93 9.77 -2.26 10.55
N ASN A 94 8.81 -2.41 11.45
CA ASN A 94 7.46 -2.89 11.13
C ASN A 94 6.50 -1.69 11.04
N LEU A 95 5.87 -1.54 9.89
CA LEU A 95 4.90 -0.46 9.63
C LEU A 95 3.45 -0.94 9.64
N GLU A 96 3.16 -2.25 9.69
CA GLU A 96 1.81 -2.84 9.58
C GLU A 96 0.73 -2.12 10.42
N HIS A 97 1.08 -1.68 11.63
CA HIS A 97 0.17 -0.99 12.55
C HIS A 97 -0.13 0.47 12.18
N ASP A 98 0.63 1.05 11.25
CA ASP A 98 0.50 2.42 10.76
C ASP A 98 -0.32 2.49 9.46
N GLY A 99 -0.84 1.35 8.96
CA GLY A 99 -1.52 1.25 7.67
C GLY A 99 -2.82 2.05 7.60
N MET A 100 -2.99 2.78 6.50
CA MET A 100 -4.15 3.64 6.24
C MET A 100 -4.92 3.19 4.99
N PHE A 101 -6.13 3.72 4.83
CA PHE A 101 -6.85 3.61 3.57
C PHE A 101 -6.33 4.64 2.57
N LEU A 102 -6.27 4.24 1.31
CA LEU A 102 -5.85 5.07 0.18
C LEU A 102 -6.98 5.08 -0.86
N GLY A 103 -7.32 6.26 -1.37
CA GLY A 103 -8.36 6.43 -2.37
C GLY A 103 -7.85 6.99 -3.69
N ALA A 104 -8.77 7.56 -4.46
CA ALA A 104 -8.50 8.23 -5.73
C ALA A 104 -7.56 9.46 -5.58
N GLU A 105 -7.44 9.99 -4.36
CA GLU A 105 -6.54 11.08 -3.97
C GLU A 105 -5.09 10.63 -3.72
N SER A 106 -4.78 9.35 -3.88
CA SER A 106 -3.44 8.81 -3.65
C SER A 106 -2.75 8.38 -4.95
N LEU A 107 -1.42 8.38 -4.94
CA LEU A 107 -0.64 7.86 -6.05
C LEU A 107 -0.87 6.36 -6.26
N ALA A 108 -1.12 5.62 -5.18
CA ALA A 108 -1.52 4.22 -5.24
C ALA A 108 -2.86 4.05 -5.98
N GLY A 109 -3.84 4.90 -5.68
CA GLY A 109 -5.12 4.91 -6.36
C GLY A 109 -5.00 5.26 -7.84
N HIS A 110 -4.11 6.18 -8.20
CA HIS A 110 -3.79 6.49 -9.59
C HIS A 110 -3.24 5.26 -10.33
N VAL A 111 -2.23 4.59 -9.76
CA VAL A 111 -1.63 3.36 -10.33
C VAL A 111 -2.68 2.25 -10.48
N VAL A 112 -3.56 2.06 -9.50
CA VAL A 112 -4.63 1.05 -9.58
C VAL A 112 -5.64 1.39 -10.67
N THR A 113 -5.91 2.67 -10.91
CA THR A 113 -6.85 3.10 -11.94
C THR A 113 -6.30 2.90 -13.36
N ILE A 114 -5.00 3.13 -13.56
CA ILE A 114 -4.38 3.06 -14.90
C ILE A 114 -3.67 1.73 -15.19
N PHE A 115 -3.51 0.85 -14.19
CA PHE A 115 -2.83 -0.45 -14.29
C PHE A 115 -1.37 -0.33 -14.76
N HIS A 116 -0.72 0.78 -14.41
CA HIS A 116 0.64 1.08 -14.82
C HIS A 116 1.42 1.72 -13.67
N TYR A 117 2.69 1.35 -13.53
CA TYR A 117 3.52 1.88 -12.47
C TYR A 117 3.71 3.39 -12.63
N LYS A 118 4.02 4.07 -11.52
CA LYS A 118 4.33 5.50 -11.50
C LYS A 118 5.52 5.75 -10.60
N VAL A 119 6.40 6.65 -11.05
CA VAL A 119 7.57 7.11 -10.31
C VAL A 119 7.44 8.62 -10.14
N VAL A 120 7.75 9.09 -8.94
CA VAL A 120 7.86 10.51 -8.59
C VAL A 120 9.25 10.70 -8.01
N ASN A 121 10.08 11.46 -8.72
CA ASN A 121 11.50 11.61 -8.34
C ASN A 121 11.71 12.73 -7.32
N ASN A 122 10.79 13.71 -7.29
CA ASN A 122 10.78 14.78 -6.32
C ASN A 122 9.32 15.13 -5.96
N LEU A 123 8.90 14.71 -4.76
CA LEU A 123 7.55 14.99 -4.27
C LEU A 123 7.31 16.47 -4.03
N GLU A 124 8.34 17.27 -3.75
CA GLU A 124 8.18 18.72 -3.52
C GLU A 124 7.87 19.49 -4.81
N GLU A 125 8.36 19.00 -5.96
CA GLU A 125 8.15 19.63 -7.28
C GLU A 125 6.91 19.10 -8.00
N GLU A 126 6.54 17.83 -7.79
CA GLU A 126 5.48 17.16 -8.53
C GLU A 126 4.08 17.20 -7.86
N VAL A 127 3.92 17.93 -6.73
CA VAL A 127 2.65 18.05 -5.97
C VAL A 127 1.46 18.48 -6.83
N THR A 128 1.70 19.22 -7.92
CA THR A 128 0.64 19.81 -8.75
C THR A 128 0.03 18.85 -9.77
N LEU A 129 0.67 17.70 -10.04
CA LEU A 129 0.30 16.79 -11.13
C LEU A 129 -0.20 15.42 -10.65
N VAL A 130 0.00 15.09 -9.38
CA VAL A 130 -0.30 13.78 -8.83
C VAL A 130 -0.97 13.94 -7.47
N PRO A 131 -2.08 13.23 -7.21
CA PRO A 131 -2.63 13.15 -5.86
C PRO A 131 -1.62 12.48 -4.92
N VAL A 132 -1.00 13.26 -4.03
CA VAL A 132 -0.03 12.77 -3.04
C VAL A 132 -0.57 13.13 -1.66
N ALA A 133 -0.85 12.12 -0.84
CA ALA A 133 -0.94 12.27 0.61
C ALA A 133 0.47 12.02 1.16
N PRO A 134 1.28 13.07 1.43
CA PRO A 134 2.70 12.88 1.73
C PRO A 134 2.87 12.14 3.05
N SER A 135 3.64 11.04 3.03
CA SER A 135 4.10 10.39 4.25
C SER A 135 5.28 11.19 4.84
N PRO A 136 5.41 11.27 6.18
CA PRO A 136 6.58 11.90 6.79
C PRO A 136 7.89 11.34 6.22
N HIS A 137 8.84 12.24 5.92
CA HIS A 137 10.19 11.93 5.40
C HIS A 137 10.27 11.49 3.93
N GLU A 138 9.14 11.28 3.26
CA GLU A 138 9.09 10.87 1.85
C GLU A 138 9.55 12.02 0.93
N LYS A 139 10.55 11.75 0.07
CA LYS A 139 11.04 12.72 -0.94
C LYS A 139 10.90 12.22 -2.37
N SER A 140 10.97 10.91 -2.58
CA SER A 140 10.68 10.27 -3.86
C SER A 140 9.99 8.94 -3.62
N CYS A 141 9.23 8.48 -4.61
CA CYS A 141 8.54 7.20 -4.53
C CYS A 141 8.36 6.52 -5.90
N ALA A 142 8.14 5.22 -5.84
CA ALA A 142 7.78 4.41 -6.98
C ALA A 142 6.70 3.40 -6.56
N ILE A 143 5.61 3.36 -7.32
CA ILE A 143 4.46 2.50 -7.04
C ILE A 143 4.24 1.58 -8.24
N PHE A 144 4.23 0.27 -7.97
CA PHE A 144 4.10 -0.79 -8.95
C PHE A 144 2.82 -1.59 -8.73
N PRO A 145 2.01 -1.83 -9.78
CA PRO A 145 0.78 -2.61 -9.64
C PRO A 145 1.09 -4.09 -9.42
N ILE A 146 0.29 -4.73 -8.56
CA ILE A 146 0.31 -6.18 -8.35
C ILE A 146 -0.72 -6.78 -9.31
N LEU A 147 -0.23 -7.30 -10.44
CA LEU A 147 -1.06 -7.72 -11.57
C LEU A 147 -1.13 -9.24 -11.72
N TYR A 148 -2.28 -9.72 -12.17
CA TYR A 148 -2.48 -11.10 -12.60
C TYR A 148 -3.49 -11.15 -13.74
N SER A 149 -3.06 -11.62 -14.92
CA SER A 149 -3.93 -11.81 -16.09
C SER A 149 -4.76 -10.56 -16.47
N GLY A 150 -4.14 -9.37 -16.47
CA GLY A 150 -4.81 -8.10 -16.79
C GLY A 150 -5.76 -7.58 -15.70
N ARG A 151 -5.71 -8.17 -14.51
CA ARG A 151 -6.46 -7.76 -13.31
C ARG A 151 -5.48 -7.30 -12.24
N ILE A 152 -5.97 -6.54 -11.26
CA ILE A 152 -5.14 -5.92 -10.22
C ILE A 152 -5.61 -6.28 -8.82
N ALA A 153 -4.68 -6.62 -7.92
CA ALA A 153 -4.98 -6.88 -6.51
C ALA A 153 -4.62 -5.70 -5.60
N GLY A 154 -3.81 -4.76 -6.09
CA GLY A 154 -3.26 -3.67 -5.30
C GLY A 154 -1.95 -3.16 -5.87
N VAL A 155 -1.09 -2.62 -5.01
CA VAL A 155 0.22 -2.08 -5.38
C VAL A 155 1.29 -2.45 -4.36
N LEU A 156 2.54 -2.55 -4.84
CA LEU A 156 3.75 -2.40 -4.05
C LEU A 156 4.20 -0.94 -4.15
N SER A 157 4.25 -0.24 -3.04
CA SER A 157 4.75 1.13 -2.93
C SER A 157 6.13 1.15 -2.28
N ALA A 158 7.04 1.93 -2.85
CA ALA A 158 8.36 2.19 -2.29
C ALA A 158 8.56 3.70 -2.15
N ALA A 159 8.94 4.13 -0.95
CA ALA A 159 9.20 5.52 -0.60
C ALA A 159 10.64 5.68 -0.11
N SER A 160 11.29 6.80 -0.43
CA SER A 160 12.67 7.09 -0.02
C SER A 160 12.82 8.50 0.53
N THR A 161 13.75 8.66 1.49
CA THR A 161 14.20 9.96 1.99
C THR A 161 15.11 10.72 1.01
N GLN A 162 15.50 10.09 -0.09
CA GLN A 162 16.40 10.65 -1.10
C GLN A 162 15.61 11.08 -2.34
N LEU A 163 16.01 12.21 -2.93
CA LEU A 163 15.51 12.65 -4.24
C LEU A 163 16.08 11.77 -5.35
N ASN A 164 15.33 11.63 -6.44
CA ASN A 164 15.74 10.89 -7.65
C ASN A 164 16.17 9.43 -7.38
N TYR A 165 15.75 8.87 -6.25
CA TYR A 165 16.22 7.56 -5.82
C TYR A 165 15.82 6.46 -6.82
N PHE A 166 14.62 6.58 -7.38
CA PHE A 166 14.05 5.64 -8.34
C PHE A 166 14.33 6.01 -9.81
N SER A 167 15.28 6.91 -10.07
CA SER A 167 15.71 7.24 -11.45
C SER A 167 16.56 6.14 -12.09
N ALA A 168 17.10 5.21 -11.29
CA ALA A 168 17.98 4.15 -11.76
C ALA A 168 17.18 2.95 -12.32
N PRO A 169 17.41 2.51 -13.58
CA PRO A 169 16.61 1.45 -14.20
C PRO A 169 16.64 0.10 -13.48
N ASN A 170 17.76 -0.30 -12.85
CA ASN A 170 17.82 -1.60 -12.18
C ASN A 170 16.91 -1.62 -10.94
N ARG A 171 16.78 -0.51 -10.23
CA ARG A 171 15.85 -0.38 -9.08
C ARG A 171 14.40 -0.55 -9.50
N LEU A 172 14.00 0.08 -10.60
CA LEU A 172 12.64 -0.05 -11.14
C LEU A 172 12.36 -1.49 -11.60
N ALA A 173 13.31 -2.10 -12.31
CA ALA A 173 13.19 -3.49 -12.73
C ALA A 173 13.11 -4.45 -11.53
N LEU A 174 13.82 -4.15 -10.45
CA LEU A 174 13.81 -4.95 -9.23
C LEU A 174 12.47 -4.82 -8.48
N LEU A 175 11.93 -3.60 -8.34
CA LEU A 175 10.60 -3.38 -7.75
C LEU A 175 9.48 -4.10 -8.53
N GLN A 176 9.52 -4.07 -9.87
CA GLN A 176 8.59 -4.82 -10.69
C GLN A 176 8.66 -6.33 -10.39
N LYS A 177 9.87 -6.90 -10.30
CA LYS A 177 10.05 -8.33 -9.97
C LYS A 177 9.49 -8.68 -8.59
N TYR A 178 9.62 -7.79 -7.61
CA TYR A 178 9.00 -7.99 -6.30
C TYR A 178 7.48 -7.88 -6.35
N ALA A 179 6.91 -6.93 -7.10
CA ALA A 179 5.46 -6.85 -7.32
C ALA A 179 4.92 -8.13 -7.99
N ASP A 180 5.63 -8.66 -8.98
CA ASP A 180 5.29 -9.93 -9.65
C ASP A 180 5.37 -11.12 -8.69
N LEU A 181 6.37 -11.15 -7.81
CA LEU A 181 6.53 -12.20 -6.80
C LEU A 181 5.43 -12.14 -5.74
N ILE A 182 5.06 -10.94 -5.30
CA ILE A 182 3.95 -10.70 -4.38
C ILE A 182 2.63 -11.19 -4.98
N ALA A 183 2.42 -11.00 -6.29
CA ALA A 183 1.20 -11.47 -6.96
C ALA A 183 0.96 -12.99 -6.79
N LEU A 184 2.01 -13.79 -6.59
CA LEU A 184 1.90 -15.24 -6.37
C LEU A 184 1.30 -15.65 -5.01
N ILE A 185 1.20 -14.69 -4.08
CA ILE A 185 0.66 -14.90 -2.72
C ILE A 185 -0.86 -14.70 -2.70
N PHE A 186 -1.39 -13.88 -3.61
CA PHE A 186 -2.81 -13.55 -3.65
C PHE A 186 -3.63 -14.67 -4.28
N SER A 187 -4.86 -14.85 -3.79
CA SER A 187 -5.86 -15.69 -4.44
C SER A 187 -6.36 -15.02 -5.73
N PRO A 188 -6.68 -15.77 -6.79
CA PRO A 188 -7.27 -15.22 -8.02
C PRO A 188 -8.53 -14.37 -7.80
N ALA A 189 -9.29 -14.63 -6.73
CA ALA A 189 -10.49 -13.87 -6.38
C ALA A 189 -10.20 -12.44 -5.89
N GLU A 190 -8.95 -12.17 -5.52
CA GLU A 190 -8.50 -10.87 -5.03
C GLU A 190 -8.01 -9.94 -6.15
N PHE A 191 -8.09 -10.39 -7.41
CA PHE A 191 -7.72 -9.61 -8.58
C PHE A 191 -8.95 -9.10 -9.32
N TYR A 192 -9.04 -7.77 -9.41
CA TYR A 192 -10.18 -7.05 -9.97
C TYR A 192 -9.91 -6.60 -11.40
N ALA A 193 -10.91 -6.71 -12.26
CA ALA A 193 -10.86 -6.15 -13.61
C ALA A 193 -10.94 -4.62 -13.56
N PRO A 194 -10.46 -3.90 -14.59
CA PRO A 194 -10.49 -2.43 -14.63
C PRO A 194 -11.89 -1.85 -14.36
N GLU A 195 -12.94 -2.49 -14.88
CA GLU A 195 -14.32 -2.01 -14.71
C GLU A 195 -14.81 -2.15 -13.27
N GLN A 196 -14.16 -2.98 -12.44
CA GLN A 196 -14.50 -3.16 -11.03
C GLN A 196 -13.85 -2.10 -10.12
N ILE A 197 -12.92 -1.30 -10.64
CA ILE A 197 -12.26 -0.23 -9.88
C ILE A 197 -13.08 1.06 -9.98
N ALA A 198 -13.55 1.56 -8.84
CA ALA A 198 -14.23 2.86 -8.74
C ALA A 198 -13.83 3.51 -7.41
N LEU A 199 -12.56 3.91 -7.32
CA LEU A 199 -12.00 4.47 -6.09
C LEU A 199 -12.69 5.77 -5.71
N HIS A 200 -12.97 5.93 -4.43
CA HIS A 200 -13.46 7.16 -3.82
C HIS A 200 -12.30 7.92 -3.19
N VAL A 201 -12.54 9.18 -2.83
CA VAL A 201 -11.57 9.97 -2.06
C VAL A 201 -11.63 9.56 -0.59
N MET A 202 -10.49 9.19 -0.01
CA MET A 202 -10.35 8.90 1.41
C MET A 202 -9.91 10.15 2.19
N PRO A 203 -10.27 10.26 3.48
CA PRO A 203 -9.77 11.32 4.36
C PRO A 203 -8.23 11.30 4.48
N ILE A 204 -7.61 12.44 4.77
CA ILE A 204 -6.15 12.49 5.00
C ILE A 204 -5.73 11.67 6.24
N GLN A 205 -4.46 11.27 6.33
CA GLN A 205 -3.98 10.38 7.39
C GLN A 205 -4.29 10.87 8.81
N GLU A 206 -4.18 12.18 9.10
CA GLU A 206 -4.52 12.69 10.44
C GLU A 206 -5.99 12.49 10.81
N GLN A 207 -6.87 12.51 9.82
CA GLN A 207 -8.31 12.30 10.01
C GLN A 207 -8.66 10.81 10.13
N GLN A 208 -7.88 9.92 9.52
CA GLN A 208 -8.09 8.47 9.61
C GLN A 208 -7.60 7.90 10.95
N LYS A 209 -6.46 8.38 11.48
CA LYS A 209 -5.82 7.87 12.72
C LYS A 209 -6.79 7.61 13.88
N PRO A 210 -7.72 8.52 14.23
CA PRO A 210 -8.68 8.29 15.31
C PRO A 210 -9.55 7.04 15.13
N PHE A 211 -9.92 6.68 13.90
CA PHE A 211 -10.74 5.51 13.59
C PHE A 211 -10.00 4.20 13.89
N PHE A 212 -8.70 4.16 13.60
CA PHE A 212 -7.85 2.99 13.82
C PHE A 212 -7.45 2.76 15.29
N THR A 213 -7.54 3.79 16.16
CA THR A 213 -7.24 3.62 17.60
C THR A 213 -8.10 2.54 18.27
N ARG A 214 -9.30 2.29 17.72
CA ARG A 214 -10.27 1.33 18.25
C ARG A 214 -10.25 -0.02 17.52
N PHE A 215 -9.33 -0.21 16.57
CA PHE A 215 -9.32 -1.37 15.68
C PHE A 215 -9.30 -2.71 16.44
N ASN A 216 -8.38 -2.85 17.40
CA ASN A 216 -8.24 -4.07 18.20
C ASN A 216 -9.48 -4.34 19.07
N ASP A 217 -10.10 -3.29 19.61
CA ASP A 217 -11.30 -3.41 20.41
C ASP A 217 -12.52 -3.79 19.57
N LEU A 218 -12.64 -3.21 18.37
CA LEU A 218 -13.67 -3.57 17.39
C LEU A 218 -13.51 -5.02 16.92
N THR A 219 -12.27 -5.47 16.69
CA THR A 219 -11.96 -6.85 16.27
C THR A 219 -12.34 -7.83 17.37
N ARG A 220 -11.93 -7.57 18.61
CA ARG A 220 -12.31 -8.39 19.78
C ARG A 220 -13.82 -8.45 19.95
N LYS A 221 -14.50 -7.31 19.83
CA LYS A 221 -15.97 -7.23 19.91
C LYS A 221 -16.63 -8.04 18.79
N SER A 222 -16.13 -7.96 17.56
CA SER A 222 -16.63 -8.74 16.43
C SER A 222 -16.57 -10.25 16.69
N ILE A 223 -15.42 -10.75 17.18
CA ILE A 223 -15.23 -12.16 17.55
C ILE A 223 -16.22 -12.59 18.65
N MET A 224 -16.39 -11.76 19.69
CA MET A 224 -17.33 -12.06 20.78
C MET A 224 -18.78 -12.13 20.28
N THR A 225 -19.21 -11.17 19.46
CA THR A 225 -20.58 -11.15 18.91
C THR A 225 -20.82 -12.33 17.95
N ALA A 226 -19.83 -12.74 17.15
CA ALA A 226 -19.95 -13.93 16.32
C ALA A 226 -20.14 -15.20 17.15
N ALA A 227 -19.38 -15.34 18.24
CA ALA A 227 -19.50 -16.47 19.17
C ALA A 227 -20.90 -16.53 19.84
N GLU A 228 -21.48 -15.39 20.21
CA GLU A 228 -22.84 -15.30 20.76
C GLU A 228 -23.92 -15.77 19.76
N HIS A 229 -23.67 -15.61 18.46
CA HIS A 229 -24.59 -16.03 17.39
C HIS A 229 -24.29 -17.45 16.85
N ASN A 230 -23.47 -18.25 17.55
CA ASN A 230 -22.98 -19.56 17.12
C ASN A 230 -22.26 -19.55 15.74
N GLN A 231 -21.74 -18.40 15.33
CA GLN A 231 -20.93 -18.28 14.13
C GLN A 231 -19.46 -18.48 14.50
N HIS A 232 -18.76 -19.30 13.72
CA HIS A 232 -17.31 -19.44 13.87
C HIS A 232 -16.66 -18.40 12.96
N THR A 233 -16.06 -17.39 13.55
CA THR A 233 -15.29 -16.36 12.84
C THR A 233 -13.85 -16.44 13.31
N ASN A 234 -12.92 -16.64 12.39
CA ASN A 234 -11.50 -16.62 12.72
C ASN A 234 -11.00 -15.15 12.82
N ASN A 235 -9.80 -14.95 13.38
CA ASN A 235 -9.26 -13.60 13.58
C ASN A 235 -9.13 -12.80 12.27
N ALA A 236 -8.69 -13.44 11.18
CA ALA A 236 -8.52 -12.77 9.88
C ALA A 236 -9.86 -12.31 9.28
N GLU A 237 -10.91 -13.11 9.41
CA GLU A 237 -12.27 -12.75 9.00
C GLU A 237 -12.81 -11.58 9.83
N ALA A 238 -12.59 -11.59 11.15
CA ALA A 238 -13.00 -10.50 12.02
C ALA A 238 -12.28 -9.19 11.66
N GLU A 239 -10.97 -9.23 11.41
CA GLU A 239 -10.19 -8.07 10.98
C GLU A 239 -10.64 -7.54 9.61
N ASN A 240 -10.99 -8.43 8.67
CA ASN A 240 -11.52 -8.03 7.37
C ASN A 240 -12.89 -7.34 7.50
N GLN A 241 -13.77 -7.85 8.37
CA GLN A 241 -15.06 -7.22 8.67
C GLN A 241 -14.89 -5.83 9.31
N VAL A 242 -13.98 -5.71 10.29
CA VAL A 242 -13.69 -4.42 10.92
C VAL A 242 -13.12 -3.44 9.90
N ARG A 243 -12.20 -3.88 9.02
CA ARG A 243 -11.70 -3.02 7.92
C ARG A 243 -12.82 -2.58 6.98
N ALA A 244 -13.71 -3.47 6.58
CA ALA A 244 -14.85 -3.09 5.74
C ALA A 244 -15.77 -2.06 6.42
N GLN A 245 -16.00 -2.20 7.73
CA GLN A 245 -16.76 -1.21 8.50
C GLN A 245 -16.04 0.14 8.56
N LEU A 246 -14.73 0.14 8.83
CA LEU A 246 -13.93 1.36 8.87
C LEU A 246 -13.85 2.06 7.52
N GLU A 247 -13.75 1.30 6.42
CA GLU A 247 -13.84 1.85 5.06
C GLU A 247 -15.15 2.65 4.91
N GLU A 248 -16.29 2.05 5.26
CA GLU A 248 -17.58 2.72 5.14
C GLU A 248 -17.68 3.96 6.04
N ASP A 249 -17.25 3.87 7.29
CA ASP A 249 -17.27 4.99 8.24
C ASP A 249 -16.42 6.18 7.71
N LEU A 250 -15.25 5.90 7.14
CA LEU A 250 -14.36 6.91 6.57
C LEU A 250 -14.91 7.50 5.26
N LEU A 251 -15.56 6.70 4.42
CA LEU A 251 -16.24 7.20 3.21
C LEU A 251 -17.39 8.14 3.56
N GLN A 252 -18.20 7.79 4.57
CA GLN A 252 -19.27 8.66 5.05
C GLN A 252 -18.71 9.95 5.67
N TYR A 253 -17.63 9.84 6.45
CA TYR A 253 -16.94 10.99 7.02
C TYR A 253 -16.41 11.95 5.93
N ALA A 254 -15.81 11.41 4.86
CA ALA A 254 -15.32 12.20 3.72
C ALA A 254 -16.47 12.98 3.04
N ILE A 255 -17.60 12.32 2.80
CA ILE A 255 -18.79 12.94 2.19
C ILE A 255 -19.32 14.08 3.07
N GLN A 256 -19.46 13.85 4.38
CA GLN A 256 -19.96 14.85 5.32
C GLN A 256 -19.03 16.07 5.39
N ASN A 257 -17.71 15.85 5.43
CA ASN A 257 -16.74 16.95 5.43
C ASN A 257 -16.77 17.75 4.13
N ALA A 258 -16.90 17.09 2.97
CA ALA A 258 -17.02 17.79 1.69
C ALA A 258 -18.27 18.68 1.65
N LEU A 259 -19.42 18.19 2.14
CA LEU A 259 -20.66 18.94 2.21
C LEU A 259 -20.58 20.14 3.18
N ASN A 260 -19.84 20.00 4.29
CA ASN A 260 -19.69 21.06 5.28
C ASN A 260 -18.65 22.12 4.87
N GLY A 261 -17.59 21.73 4.14
CA GLY A 261 -16.50 22.60 3.69
C GLY A 261 -16.90 23.67 2.68
N ASP A 262 -17.96 23.44 1.90
CA ASP A 262 -18.44 24.35 0.85
C ASP A 262 -19.21 25.59 1.38
N THR A 263 -19.46 25.68 2.69
CA THR A 263 -20.20 26.81 3.29
C THR A 263 -19.33 28.00 3.73
N SER A 264 -18.00 27.92 3.58
CA SER A 264 -17.06 28.93 4.10
C SER A 264 -16.50 29.94 3.09
N HIS A 265 -16.80 29.81 1.79
CA HIS A 265 -16.30 30.73 0.75
C HIS A 265 -17.25 31.87 0.33
N HIS A 266 -18.37 32.07 1.03
CA HIS A 266 -19.26 33.20 0.80
C HIS A 266 -19.44 34.03 2.07
N LYS A 267 -18.40 34.79 2.46
CA LYS A 267 -18.51 36.09 3.13
C LYS A 267 -17.13 36.72 3.29
N SER A 268 -16.80 37.64 2.40
CA SER A 268 -15.95 38.81 2.65
C SER A 268 -16.09 39.75 1.46
N ALA A 269 -17.03 40.69 1.59
CA ALA A 269 -17.02 41.99 0.91
C ALA A 269 -16.85 43.05 2.00
#